data_AF-A0A433DKD5-F1
#
_entry.id   AF-A0A433DKD5-F1
#
_cell.length_a   1.000
_cell.length_b   1.000
_cell.length_c   1.000
_cell.angle_alpha   90.00
_cell.angle_beta   90.00
_cell.angle_gamma   90.00
#
_symmetry.space_group_name_H-M   'P 1'
#
loop_
_entity.id
_entity.type
_entity.pdbx_description
1 polymer ?
#
loop_
_entity_poly.entity_id
_entity_poly.type
_entity_poly.pdbx_seq_one_letter_code
_entity_poly.pdbx_strand_id
1 'polypeptide(L)'
;MLYGNMREAISGKITLPDICSATFRIVLRFIYSGDIATYLPLVLNDMVDVYKASVFFFLPELGKLALSNIQKTDCLEETGFALNKAAEDVPPSDINEGLYDILTEPFRTQLINQELPNLLSAEALEALLVHQKNFEITEFDLLVNVVRWALYDGKSELSNPTHHKILNHIYESDVLYLPYHDLDVGEQSLASISRMLPHIKLELICPHRLAMLSKLIHGLMAQSPISSVPFDHASTNTHCYPGHPSWKRENPIRSRSARSADQASQPRSSLFSFFAPRSPTRSTRSTYWNPYRSNHEL
;
A
#
# COMPACT_ATOMS: atom_id res chain seq x y z
N MET A 1 1.83 -3.48 -40.32
CA MET A 1 0.75 -4.48 -40.22
C MET A 1 -0.18 -4.45 -41.42
N LEU A 2 -0.75 -3.30 -41.80
CA LEU A 2 -1.71 -3.21 -42.92
C LEU A 2 -1.09 -3.10 -44.33
N TYR A 3 0.24 -3.04 -44.43
CA TYR A 3 0.95 -2.85 -45.70
C TYR A 3 1.99 -3.95 -45.93
N GLY A 4 2.31 -4.18 -47.20
CA GLY A 4 3.37 -5.10 -47.63
C GLY A 4 2.95 -6.58 -47.61
N ASN A 5 3.94 -7.45 -47.49
CA ASN A 5 3.78 -8.91 -47.59
C ASN A 5 3.47 -9.57 -46.23
N MET A 6 2.99 -8.80 -45.25
CA MET A 6 2.58 -9.34 -43.96
C MET A 6 1.30 -10.17 -44.13
N ARG A 7 1.16 -11.25 -43.35
CA ARG A 7 0.00 -12.15 -43.43
C ARG A 7 -1.31 -11.41 -43.16
N GLU A 8 -1.27 -10.43 -42.26
CA GLU A 8 -2.40 -9.59 -41.87
C GLU A 8 -2.91 -8.76 -43.05
N ALA A 9 -2.00 -8.19 -43.84
CA ALA A 9 -2.34 -7.41 -45.03
C ALA A 9 -2.97 -8.27 -46.13
N ILE A 10 -2.46 -9.48 -46.35
CA ILE A 10 -2.97 -10.41 -47.38
C ILE A 10 -4.31 -11.02 -46.95
N SER A 11 -4.45 -11.41 -45.68
CA SER A 11 -5.65 -12.09 -45.17
C SER A 11 -6.80 -11.13 -44.88
N GLY A 12 -6.54 -9.83 -44.72
CA GLY A 12 -7.52 -8.84 -44.26
C GLY A 12 -8.00 -9.11 -42.83
N LYS A 13 -7.25 -9.88 -42.04
CA LYS A 13 -7.59 -10.26 -40.67
C LYS A 13 -6.39 -10.04 -39.75
N ILE A 14 -6.66 -9.47 -38.58
CA ILE A 14 -5.66 -9.23 -37.54
C ILE A 14 -6.12 -9.97 -36.28
N THR A 15 -5.22 -10.76 -35.70
CA THR A 15 -5.41 -11.31 -34.36
C THR A 15 -4.79 -10.35 -33.37
N LEU A 16 -5.60 -9.84 -32.45
CA LEU A 16 -5.14 -8.97 -31.37
C LEU A 16 -4.75 -9.82 -30.15
N PRO A 17 -3.86 -9.31 -29.29
CA PRO A 17 -3.64 -9.90 -27.96
C PRO A 17 -4.93 -9.84 -27.14
N ASP A 18 -4.90 -10.42 -25.94
CA ASP A 18 -6.06 -10.48 -25.06
C ASP A 18 -6.54 -9.07 -24.64
N ILE A 19 -7.46 -8.52 -25.45
CA ILE A 19 -8.11 -7.23 -25.28
C ILE A 19 -9.60 -7.50 -25.34
N CYS A 20 -10.31 -7.21 -24.25
CA CYS A 20 -11.74 -7.45 -24.18
C CYS A 20 -12.52 -6.55 -25.15
N SER A 21 -13.70 -7.00 -25.57
CA SER A 21 -14.55 -6.30 -26.53
C SER A 21 -14.94 -4.88 -26.07
N ALA A 22 -15.15 -4.69 -24.76
CA ALA A 22 -15.48 -3.39 -24.19
C ALA A 22 -14.31 -2.40 -24.33
N THR A 23 -13.10 -2.80 -23.91
CA THR A 23 -11.88 -2.02 -24.07
C THR A 23 -11.58 -1.70 -25.52
N PHE A 24 -11.74 -2.67 -26.43
CA PHE A 24 -11.50 -2.43 -27.85
C PHE A 24 -12.46 -1.41 -28.46
N ARG A 25 -13.74 -1.38 -28.01
CA ARG A 25 -14.69 -0.33 -28.43
C ARG A 25 -14.25 1.07 -27.99
N ILE A 26 -13.70 1.19 -26.77
CA ILE A 26 -13.16 2.45 -26.26
C ILE A 26 -11.97 2.91 -27.13
N VAL A 27 -11.04 1.99 -27.43
CA VAL A 27 -9.89 2.27 -28.31
C VAL A 27 -10.35 2.72 -29.69
N LEU A 28 -11.28 1.99 -30.32
CA LEU A 28 -11.80 2.37 -31.63
C LEU A 28 -12.47 3.74 -31.58
N ARG A 29 -13.31 3.99 -30.58
CA ARG A 29 -13.95 5.30 -30.40
C ARG A 29 -12.90 6.39 -30.32
N PHE A 30 -11.88 6.21 -29.49
CA PHE A 30 -10.79 7.18 -29.36
C PHE A 30 -10.07 7.43 -30.69
N ILE A 31 -9.78 6.38 -31.48
CA ILE A 31 -9.14 6.54 -32.81
C ILE A 31 -10.01 7.39 -33.75
N TYR A 32 -11.34 7.21 -33.72
CA TYR A 32 -12.25 7.91 -34.62
C TYR A 32 -12.65 9.32 -34.14
N SER A 33 -12.79 9.55 -32.83
CA SER A 33 -13.29 10.82 -32.28
C SER A 33 -12.29 11.60 -31.43
N GLY A 34 -11.16 11.00 -31.05
CA GLY A 34 -10.19 11.60 -30.13
C GLY A 34 -10.67 11.74 -28.68
N ASP A 35 -11.77 11.07 -28.32
CA ASP A 35 -12.44 11.20 -27.01
C ASP A 35 -13.07 9.87 -26.56
N ILE A 36 -13.18 9.67 -25.25
CA ILE A 36 -13.78 8.52 -24.58
C ILE A 36 -14.91 8.91 -23.60
N ALA A 37 -15.36 10.17 -23.56
CA ALA A 37 -16.33 10.68 -22.59
C ALA A 37 -17.61 9.85 -22.46
N THR A 38 -18.06 9.21 -23.54
CA THR A 38 -19.24 8.32 -23.54
C THR A 38 -19.08 7.05 -22.70
N TYR A 39 -17.86 6.69 -22.33
CA TYR A 39 -17.51 5.51 -21.53
C TYR A 39 -17.07 5.87 -20.11
N LEU A 40 -17.06 7.17 -19.76
CA LEU A 40 -16.69 7.62 -18.43
C LEU A 40 -17.89 7.66 -17.48
N PRO A 41 -17.71 7.42 -16.17
CA PRO A 41 -16.45 6.99 -15.54
C PRO A 41 -16.17 5.50 -15.75
N LEU A 42 -14.89 5.15 -15.90
CA LEU A 42 -14.45 3.76 -16.01
C LEU A 42 -14.13 3.20 -14.62
N VAL A 43 -14.48 1.93 -14.41
CA VAL A 43 -14.06 1.20 -13.21
C VAL A 43 -12.55 0.97 -13.26
N LEU A 44 -11.88 0.92 -12.10
CA LEU A 44 -10.43 0.84 -12.02
C LEU A 44 -9.82 -0.34 -12.82
N ASN A 45 -10.49 -1.49 -12.83
CA ASN A 45 -10.06 -2.66 -13.62
C ASN A 45 -10.18 -2.46 -15.13
N ASP A 46 -11.22 -1.77 -15.59
CA ASP A 46 -11.39 -1.43 -17.01
C ASP A 46 -10.34 -0.39 -17.44
N MET A 47 -9.91 0.45 -16.51
CA MET A 47 -8.85 1.44 -16.75
C MET A 47 -7.50 0.80 -16.99
N VAL A 48 -7.15 -0.24 -16.22
CA VAL A 48 -5.93 -1.02 -16.47
C VAL A 48 -5.97 -1.63 -17.87
N ASP A 49 -7.12 -2.14 -18.32
CA ASP A 49 -7.28 -2.68 -19.68
C ASP A 49 -7.14 -1.60 -20.76
N VAL A 50 -7.81 -0.45 -20.58
CA VAL A 50 -7.71 0.68 -21.53
C VAL A 50 -6.28 1.20 -21.58
N TYR A 51 -5.59 1.29 -20.44
CA TYR A 51 -4.20 1.67 -20.37
C TYR A 51 -3.30 0.65 -21.09
N LYS A 52 -3.43 -0.65 -20.80
CA LYS A 52 -2.73 -1.74 -21.49
C LYS A 52 -2.92 -1.66 -23.01
N ALA A 53 -4.16 -1.48 -23.45
CA ALA A 53 -4.48 -1.34 -24.86
C ALA A 53 -3.87 -0.06 -25.45
N SER A 54 -3.84 1.05 -24.72
CA SER A 54 -3.21 2.30 -25.17
C SER A 54 -1.71 2.13 -25.41
N VAL A 55 -1.02 1.36 -24.55
CA VAL A 55 0.40 1.02 -24.73
C VAL A 55 0.56 0.13 -25.97
N PHE A 56 -0.26 -0.91 -26.11
CA PHE A 56 -0.19 -1.84 -27.25
C PHE A 56 -0.41 -1.13 -28.61
N PHE A 57 -1.37 -0.21 -28.69
CA PHE A 57 -1.68 0.52 -29.92
C PHE A 57 -0.83 1.78 -30.11
N PHE A 58 0.11 2.09 -29.20
CA PHE A 58 0.91 3.32 -29.22
C PHE A 58 0.04 4.60 -29.23
N LEU A 59 -0.98 4.64 -28.36
CA LEU A 59 -1.92 5.75 -28.20
C LEU A 59 -1.68 6.48 -26.85
N PRO A 60 -0.59 7.26 -26.71
CA PRO A 60 -0.20 7.85 -25.42
C PRO A 60 -1.26 8.80 -24.85
N GLU A 61 -2.00 9.53 -25.70
CA GLU A 61 -3.07 10.42 -25.25
C GLU A 61 -4.27 9.66 -24.66
N LEU A 62 -4.57 8.45 -25.17
CA LEU A 62 -5.57 7.57 -24.55
C LEU A 62 -5.11 7.10 -23.18
N GLY A 63 -3.83 6.73 -23.04
CA GLY A 63 -3.24 6.37 -21.76
C GLY A 63 -3.33 7.50 -20.74
N LYS A 64 -2.99 8.73 -21.14
CA LYS A 64 -3.15 9.93 -20.29
C LYS A 64 -4.60 10.17 -19.90
N LEU A 65 -5.54 10.07 -20.84
CA LEU A 65 -6.97 10.23 -20.58
C LEU A 65 -7.49 9.15 -19.63
N ALA A 66 -7.02 7.92 -19.76
CA ALA A 66 -7.32 6.88 -18.78
C ALA A 66 -6.80 7.31 -17.41
N LEU A 67 -5.50 7.56 -17.24
CA LEU A 67 -4.95 7.92 -15.93
C LEU A 67 -5.61 9.17 -15.30
N SER A 68 -5.94 10.20 -16.09
CA SER A 68 -6.56 11.43 -15.58
C SER A 68 -8.01 11.24 -15.10
N ASN A 69 -8.69 10.20 -15.56
CA ASN A 69 -10.09 9.92 -15.22
C ASN A 69 -10.24 8.76 -14.23
N ILE A 70 -9.13 8.28 -13.65
CA ILE A 70 -9.21 7.32 -12.55
C ILE A 70 -9.92 8.02 -11.38
N GLN A 71 -11.13 7.54 -11.06
CA GLN A 71 -11.77 7.93 -9.82
C GLN A 71 -10.91 7.39 -8.70
N LYS A 72 -10.34 8.28 -7.89
CA LYS A 72 -9.67 7.90 -6.65
C LYS A 72 -10.71 7.15 -5.81
N THR A 73 -10.45 5.88 -5.59
CA THR A 73 -11.27 5.02 -4.74
C THR A 73 -10.50 4.82 -3.44
N ASP A 74 -11.18 5.03 -2.32
CA ASP A 74 -10.66 4.62 -1.01
C ASP A 74 -10.87 3.11 -0.79
N CYS A 75 -11.53 2.43 -1.74
CA CYS A 75 -11.74 0.98 -1.70
C CYS A 75 -10.44 0.26 -2.03
N LEU A 76 -9.76 -0.15 -0.98
CA LEU A 76 -8.52 -0.90 -1.05
C LEU A 76 -8.65 -2.25 -1.76
N GLU A 77 -9.80 -2.93 -1.65
CA GLU A 77 -10.03 -4.21 -2.32
C GLU A 77 -10.00 -4.03 -3.84
N GLU A 78 -10.77 -3.08 -4.36
CA GLU A 78 -10.79 -2.73 -5.78
C GLU A 78 -9.41 -2.33 -6.28
N THR A 79 -8.69 -1.54 -5.47
CA THR A 79 -7.32 -1.11 -5.79
C THR A 79 -6.35 -2.29 -5.82
N GLY A 80 -6.46 -3.22 -4.87
CA GLY A 80 -5.66 -4.44 -4.82
C GLY A 80 -5.89 -5.33 -6.04
N PHE A 81 -7.15 -5.53 -6.44
CA PHE A 81 -7.48 -6.26 -7.66
C PHE A 81 -6.90 -5.59 -8.91
N ALA A 82 -7.00 -4.27 -9.02
CA ALA A 82 -6.45 -3.54 -10.15
C ALA A 82 -4.91 -3.59 -10.18
N LEU A 83 -4.26 -3.53 -9.02
CA LEU A 83 -2.80 -3.64 -8.90
C LEU A 83 -2.32 -5.05 -9.27
N ASN A 84 -3.01 -6.11 -8.85
CA ASN A 84 -2.74 -7.49 -9.29
C ASN A 84 -2.79 -7.61 -10.80
N LYS A 85 -3.88 -7.12 -11.38
CA LYS A 85 -4.09 -7.15 -12.82
C LYS A 85 -3.00 -6.35 -13.54
N ALA A 86 -2.67 -5.16 -13.06
CA ALA A 86 -1.62 -4.33 -13.65
C ALA A 86 -0.25 -5.00 -13.57
N ALA A 87 0.10 -5.61 -12.44
CA ALA A 87 1.37 -6.31 -12.27
C ALA A 87 1.52 -7.53 -13.20
N GLU A 88 0.41 -8.22 -13.49
CA GLU A 88 0.35 -9.34 -14.44
C GLU A 88 0.39 -8.86 -15.90
N ASP A 89 -0.45 -7.89 -16.26
CA ASP A 89 -0.70 -7.49 -17.65
C ASP A 89 0.24 -6.42 -18.18
N VAL A 90 0.72 -5.54 -17.30
CA VAL A 90 1.54 -4.37 -17.64
C VAL A 90 2.68 -4.25 -16.62
N PRO A 91 3.71 -5.13 -16.71
CA PRO A 91 4.78 -5.18 -15.72
C PRO A 91 5.43 -3.81 -15.49
N PRO A 92 5.89 -3.51 -14.27
CA PRO A 92 6.41 -2.19 -13.96
C PRO A 92 7.64 -1.79 -14.79
N SER A 93 7.66 -0.54 -15.24
CA SER A 93 8.68 0.07 -16.10
C SER A 93 8.59 1.60 -16.05
N ASP A 94 9.58 2.30 -16.59
CA ASP A 94 9.57 3.78 -16.65
C ASP A 94 8.39 4.33 -17.48
N ILE A 95 7.84 3.54 -18.41
CA ILE A 95 6.75 3.99 -19.29
C ILE A 95 5.40 4.04 -18.53
N ASN A 96 5.22 3.15 -17.57
CA ASN A 96 3.97 2.98 -16.81
C ASN A 96 4.10 3.36 -15.33
N GLU A 97 5.15 4.09 -14.94
CA GLU A 97 5.32 4.64 -13.59
C GLU A 97 4.06 5.38 -13.12
N GLY A 98 3.47 6.22 -13.97
CA GLY A 98 2.25 6.97 -13.63
C GLY A 98 1.00 6.11 -13.38
N LEU A 99 0.93 4.88 -13.93
CA LEU A 99 -0.13 3.93 -13.58
C LEU A 99 0.09 3.41 -12.16
N TYR A 100 1.30 2.98 -11.85
CA TYR A 100 1.65 2.44 -10.54
C TYR A 100 1.54 3.51 -9.45
N ASP A 101 1.97 4.75 -9.70
CA ASP A 101 1.80 5.86 -8.76
C ASP A 101 0.34 6.04 -8.31
N ILE A 102 -0.62 5.84 -9.21
CA ILE A 102 -2.04 5.94 -8.90
C ILE A 102 -2.52 4.70 -8.14
N LEU A 103 -2.13 3.51 -8.58
CA LEU A 103 -2.55 2.24 -7.98
C LEU A 103 -1.92 2.01 -6.60
N THR A 104 -0.74 2.56 -6.31
CA THR A 104 -0.05 2.40 -5.02
C THR A 104 -0.42 3.48 -4.01
N GLU A 105 -1.01 4.60 -4.44
CA GLU A 105 -1.32 5.74 -3.55
C GLU A 105 -2.22 5.37 -2.36
N PRO A 106 -3.32 4.60 -2.53
CA PRO A 106 -4.18 4.22 -1.41
C PRO A 106 -3.47 3.38 -0.34
N PHE A 107 -2.42 2.64 -0.72
CA PHE A 107 -1.64 1.80 0.18
C PHE A 107 -0.66 2.59 1.04
N ARG A 108 -0.40 3.86 0.71
CA ARG A 108 0.58 4.70 1.43
C ARG A 108 0.26 4.84 2.91
N THR A 109 -1.02 4.96 3.24
CA THR A 109 -1.50 5.27 4.60
C THR A 109 -2.22 4.07 5.24
N GLN A 110 -2.70 3.12 4.45
CA GLN A 110 -3.64 2.09 4.91
C GLN A 110 -3.05 0.67 5.04
N LEU A 111 -1.77 0.47 4.73
CA LEU A 111 -1.12 -0.87 4.76
C LEU A 111 -1.16 -1.57 6.13
N ILE A 112 -1.38 -0.83 7.23
CA ILE A 112 -1.37 -1.35 8.60
C ILE A 112 -2.66 -2.13 8.94
N ASN A 113 -3.74 -1.95 8.18
CA ASN A 113 -5.02 -2.59 8.48
C ASN A 113 -5.00 -4.06 8.02
N GLN A 114 -5.34 -4.95 8.97
CA GLN A 114 -4.85 -6.34 9.10
C GLN A 114 -5.16 -7.33 7.97
N GLU A 115 -5.90 -6.95 6.93
CA GLU A 115 -6.34 -7.88 5.87
C GLU A 115 -5.84 -7.51 4.48
N LEU A 116 -5.23 -6.33 4.32
CA LEU A 116 -4.93 -5.76 3.02
C LEU A 116 -3.82 -6.47 2.23
N PRO A 117 -2.67 -6.84 2.83
CA PRO A 117 -1.58 -7.45 2.08
C PRO A 117 -2.03 -8.73 1.37
N ASN A 118 -2.96 -9.46 1.98
CA ASN A 118 -3.49 -10.74 1.55
C ASN A 118 -4.22 -10.72 0.21
N LEU A 119 -4.63 -9.53 -0.24
CA LEU A 119 -5.29 -9.35 -1.52
C LEU A 119 -4.29 -9.23 -2.67
N LEU A 120 -3.00 -9.02 -2.39
CA LEU A 120 -1.99 -8.79 -3.41
C LEU A 120 -1.29 -10.10 -3.83
N SER A 121 -1.06 -10.25 -5.13
CA SER A 121 -0.12 -11.23 -5.67
C SER A 121 1.32 -10.86 -5.31
N ALA A 122 2.25 -11.79 -5.51
CA ALA A 122 3.67 -11.51 -5.27
C ALA A 122 4.18 -10.38 -6.17
N GLU A 123 3.75 -10.37 -7.43
CA GLU A 123 4.11 -9.37 -8.43
C GLU A 123 3.54 -8.00 -8.06
N ALA A 124 2.31 -7.95 -7.55
CA ALA A 124 1.67 -6.72 -7.11
C ALA A 124 2.30 -6.13 -5.86
N LEU A 125 2.62 -6.98 -4.88
CA LEU A 125 3.31 -6.53 -3.66
C LEU A 125 4.72 -6.04 -4.00
N GLU A 126 5.44 -6.74 -4.88
CA GLU A 126 6.74 -6.28 -5.35
C GLU A 126 6.62 -4.93 -6.07
N ALA A 127 5.66 -4.79 -6.99
CA ALA A 127 5.41 -3.53 -7.68
C ALA A 127 5.10 -2.39 -6.69
N LEU A 128 4.29 -2.67 -5.66
CA LEU A 128 3.99 -1.74 -4.57
C LEU A 128 5.26 -1.29 -3.85
N LEU A 129 6.13 -2.22 -3.45
CA LEU A 129 7.37 -1.92 -2.73
C LEU A 129 8.39 -1.16 -3.60
N VAL A 130 8.46 -1.46 -4.90
CA VAL A 130 9.39 -0.81 -5.84
C VAL A 130 8.98 0.66 -6.11
N HIS A 131 7.69 0.92 -6.29
CA HIS A 131 7.22 2.25 -6.71
C HIS A 131 6.97 3.17 -5.52
N GLN A 132 6.57 2.60 -4.37
CA GLN A 132 6.22 3.39 -3.20
C GLN A 132 7.45 3.72 -2.35
N LYS A 133 8.09 4.85 -2.65
CA LYS A 133 9.32 5.29 -1.94
C LYS A 133 9.08 5.82 -0.52
N ASN A 134 7.85 6.25 -0.20
CA ASN A 134 7.52 6.98 1.02
C ASN A 134 6.21 6.47 1.65
N PHE A 135 6.24 5.27 2.22
CA PHE A 135 5.15 4.83 3.08
C PHE A 135 5.05 5.72 4.33
N GLU A 136 3.84 5.90 4.86
CA GLU A 136 3.63 6.59 6.15
C GLU A 136 3.86 5.66 7.36
N ILE A 137 4.37 4.46 7.10
CA ILE A 137 4.62 3.40 8.09
C ILE A 137 6.12 3.22 8.27
N THR A 138 6.54 2.58 9.36
CA THR A 138 7.97 2.31 9.57
C THR A 138 8.43 1.12 8.73
N GLU A 139 9.71 1.03 8.40
CA GLU A 139 10.20 -0.14 7.63
C GLU A 139 10.08 -1.46 8.38
N PHE A 140 10.01 -1.40 9.71
CA PHE A 140 9.65 -2.56 10.51
C PHE A 140 8.19 -2.96 10.30
N ASP A 141 7.28 -1.98 10.20
CA ASP A 141 5.87 -2.25 9.87
C ASP A 141 5.72 -2.87 8.49
N LEU A 142 6.46 -2.35 7.52
CA LEU A 142 6.48 -2.88 6.17
C LEU A 142 6.94 -4.33 6.16
N LEU A 143 8.05 -4.64 6.85
CA LEU A 143 8.58 -6.00 6.97
C LEU A 143 7.58 -6.96 7.63
N VAL A 144 6.93 -6.55 8.73
CA VAL A 144 5.93 -7.41 9.38
C VAL A 144 4.72 -7.64 8.48
N ASN A 145 4.28 -6.65 7.69
CA ASN A 145 3.20 -6.84 6.73
C ASN A 145 3.59 -7.79 5.58
N VAL A 146 4.83 -7.74 5.09
CA VAL A 146 5.36 -8.71 4.13
C VAL A 146 5.39 -10.12 4.71
N VAL A 147 5.80 -10.28 5.98
CA VAL A 147 5.75 -11.58 6.66
C VAL A 147 4.31 -12.07 6.78
N ARG A 148 3.37 -11.22 7.22
CA ARG A 148 1.94 -11.58 7.30
C ARG A 148 1.39 -12.03 5.95
N TRP A 149 1.68 -11.28 4.91
CA TRP A 149 1.30 -11.62 3.54
C TRP A 149 1.87 -12.96 3.10
N ALA A 150 3.15 -13.21 3.32
CA ALA A 150 3.77 -14.47 2.89
C ALA A 150 3.25 -15.68 3.68
N LEU A 151 2.81 -15.47 4.93
CA LEU A 151 2.11 -16.48 5.72
C LEU A 151 0.66 -16.68 5.26
N TYR A 152 0.08 -15.71 4.54
CA TYR A 152 -1.17 -15.82 3.78
C TYR A 152 -0.93 -16.57 2.47
N ASP A 153 -0.41 -17.80 2.52
CA ASP A 153 -0.51 -18.67 1.34
C ASP A 153 -1.94 -19.20 1.33
N GLY A 154 -2.77 -18.75 0.37
CA GLY A 154 -4.24 -18.85 0.35
C GLY A 154 -4.88 -20.26 0.46
N LYS A 155 -4.11 -21.26 0.91
CA LYS A 155 -4.48 -22.63 1.20
C LYS A 155 -4.28 -23.04 2.67
N SER A 156 -3.61 -22.26 3.52
CA SER A 156 -3.29 -22.67 4.91
C SER A 156 -3.56 -21.59 5.97
N GLU A 157 -4.37 -21.95 6.96
CA GLU A 157 -4.37 -21.46 8.35
C GLU A 157 -4.12 -19.96 8.65
N LEU A 158 -4.75 -19.07 7.90
CA LEU A 158 -5.05 -17.71 8.40
C LEU A 158 -5.76 -17.66 9.74
N SER A 159 -6.47 -18.74 10.04
CA SER A 159 -7.11 -18.92 11.33
C SER A 159 -6.14 -19.43 12.40
N ASN A 160 -4.82 -19.35 12.24
CA ASN A 160 -3.94 -19.51 13.39
C ASN A 160 -3.78 -18.14 14.09
N PRO A 161 -4.67 -17.80 15.06
CA PRO A 161 -4.57 -16.54 15.81
C PRO A 161 -3.22 -16.42 16.53
N THR A 162 -2.46 -17.51 16.64
CA THR A 162 -1.13 -17.54 17.21
C THR A 162 -0.14 -16.74 16.37
N HIS A 163 -0.17 -16.79 15.03
CA HIS A 163 0.74 -15.99 14.19
C HIS A 163 0.52 -14.49 14.38
N HIS A 164 -0.76 -14.07 14.42
CA HIS A 164 -1.14 -12.69 14.69
C HIS A 164 -0.71 -12.26 16.09
N LYS A 165 -0.92 -13.11 17.11
CA LYS A 165 -0.48 -12.85 18.48
C LYS A 165 1.04 -12.73 18.59
N ILE A 166 1.80 -13.60 17.93
CA ILE A 166 3.27 -13.56 17.94
C ILE A 166 3.75 -12.27 17.28
N LEU A 167 3.26 -11.92 16.08
CA LEU A 167 3.68 -10.70 15.39
C LEU A 167 3.28 -9.43 16.16
N ASN A 168 2.08 -9.40 16.76
CA ASN A 168 1.65 -8.31 17.63
C ASN A 168 2.49 -8.23 18.92
N HIS A 169 2.94 -9.37 19.45
CA HIS A 169 3.82 -9.38 20.61
C HIS A 169 5.16 -8.72 20.32
N ILE A 170 5.73 -8.87 19.12
CA ILE A 170 6.97 -8.16 18.72
C ILE A 170 6.75 -6.64 18.71
N TYR A 171 5.53 -6.18 18.46
CA TYR A 171 5.18 -4.77 18.51
C TYR A 171 5.06 -4.22 19.92
N GLU A 172 4.43 -4.98 20.80
CA GLU A 172 4.04 -4.55 22.15
C GLU A 172 5.11 -4.81 23.20
N SER A 173 5.95 -5.83 23.01
CA SER A 173 6.99 -6.20 23.97
C SER A 173 8.27 -5.40 23.76
N ASP A 174 8.57 -4.57 24.74
CA ASP A 174 9.92 -3.99 24.95
C ASP A 174 10.91 -5.01 25.53
N VAL A 175 10.47 -6.24 25.82
CA VAL A 175 11.23 -7.25 26.55
C VAL A 175 11.61 -8.41 25.62
N LEU A 176 12.89 -8.80 25.65
CA LEU A 176 13.49 -9.92 24.89
C LEU A 176 12.92 -11.32 25.23
N TYR A 177 11.89 -11.42 26.07
CA TYR A 177 11.23 -12.69 26.36
C TYR A 177 10.23 -13.01 25.25
N LEU A 178 10.75 -13.50 24.13
CA LEU A 178 9.92 -14.17 23.15
C LEU A 178 9.35 -15.45 23.77
N PRO A 179 8.04 -15.73 23.66
CA PRO A 179 7.53 -17.07 23.93
C PRO A 179 8.29 -18.06 23.04
N TYR A 180 8.62 -19.25 23.57
CA TYR A 180 9.44 -20.31 22.96
C TYR A 180 8.83 -20.95 21.69
N HIS A 181 8.18 -20.16 20.84
CA HIS A 181 7.50 -20.64 19.64
C HIS A 181 8.17 -20.02 18.42
N ASP A 182 8.90 -20.87 17.71
CA ASP A 182 9.33 -20.58 16.35
C ASP A 182 8.09 -20.50 15.45
N LEU A 183 8.07 -19.51 14.55
CA LEU A 183 7.10 -19.46 13.47
C LEU A 183 7.54 -20.50 12.43
N ASP A 184 6.75 -21.56 12.27
CA ASP A 184 6.95 -22.54 11.20
C ASP A 184 6.55 -21.89 9.88
N VAL A 185 7.55 -21.37 9.16
CA VAL A 185 7.38 -20.70 7.87
C VAL A 185 7.81 -21.66 6.78
N GLY A 186 6.86 -22.13 5.98
CA GLY A 186 7.14 -23.02 4.85
C GLY A 186 8.13 -22.41 3.86
N GLU A 187 8.85 -23.26 3.13
CA GLU A 187 9.88 -22.83 2.17
C GLU A 187 9.36 -21.83 1.12
N GLN A 188 8.10 -22.01 0.67
CA GLN A 188 7.45 -21.11 -0.27
C GLN A 188 7.25 -19.70 0.33
N SER A 189 6.77 -19.61 1.57
CA SER A 189 6.61 -18.34 2.28
C SER A 189 7.96 -17.68 2.53
N LEU A 190 9.01 -18.44 2.89
CA LEU A 190 10.37 -17.91 3.03
C LEU A 190 10.91 -17.35 1.70
N ALA A 191 10.68 -18.04 0.58
CA ALA A 191 11.07 -17.56 -0.74
C ALA A 191 10.34 -16.26 -1.11
N SER A 192 9.04 -16.19 -0.82
CA SER A 192 8.22 -14.99 -1.02
C SER A 192 8.70 -13.80 -0.17
N ILE A 193 9.03 -14.02 1.12
CA ILE A 193 9.61 -12.96 1.96
C ILE A 193 10.95 -12.51 1.39
N SER A 194 11.82 -13.47 1.05
CA SER A 194 13.16 -13.20 0.52
C SER A 194 13.12 -12.38 -0.78
N ARG A 195 12.11 -12.59 -1.63
CA ARG A 195 11.87 -11.78 -2.84
C ARG A 195 11.59 -10.31 -2.52
N MET A 196 10.91 -10.02 -1.41
CA MET A 196 10.51 -8.66 -1.04
C MET A 196 11.55 -7.90 -0.22
N LEU A 197 12.45 -8.61 0.48
CA LEU A 197 13.47 -8.01 1.35
C LEU A 197 14.35 -6.93 0.68
N PRO A 198 14.80 -7.06 -0.59
CA PRO A 198 15.62 -6.04 -1.24
C PRO A 198 14.93 -4.67 -1.38
N HIS A 199 13.60 -4.65 -1.32
CA HIS A 199 12.80 -3.45 -1.47
C HIS A 199 12.48 -2.76 -0.13
N ILE A 200 12.93 -3.33 0.99
CA ILE A 200 12.76 -2.77 2.33
C ILE A 200 14.12 -2.26 2.83
N LYS A 201 14.16 -1.02 3.31
CA LYS A 201 15.37 -0.41 3.90
C LYS A 201 15.63 -0.97 5.30
N LEU A 202 16.21 -2.15 5.37
CA LEU A 202 16.48 -2.87 6.63
C LEU A 202 17.38 -2.08 7.58
N GLU A 203 18.22 -1.19 7.07
CA GLU A 203 19.07 -0.28 7.86
C GLU A 203 18.27 0.72 8.72
N LEU A 204 17.00 0.95 8.40
CA LEU A 204 16.10 1.82 9.17
C LEU A 204 15.35 1.07 10.28
N ILE A 205 15.52 -0.26 10.38
CA ILE A 205 14.89 -1.09 11.40
C ILE A 205 15.81 -1.17 12.63
N CYS A 206 15.27 -1.01 13.86
CA CYS A 206 16.11 -1.20 15.06
C CYS A 206 16.67 -2.64 15.06
N PRO A 207 18.00 -2.83 15.20
CA PRO A 207 18.62 -4.14 15.10
C PRO A 207 18.00 -5.21 16.01
N HIS A 208 17.47 -4.86 17.19
CA HIS A 208 16.80 -5.84 18.08
C HIS A 208 15.51 -6.39 17.53
N ARG A 209 14.70 -5.53 16.89
CA ARG A 209 13.43 -5.96 16.31
C ARG A 209 13.68 -6.86 15.11
N LEU A 210 14.69 -6.52 14.32
CA LEU A 210 15.14 -7.34 13.21
C LEU A 210 15.68 -8.70 13.70
N ALA A 211 16.49 -8.69 14.76
CA ALA A 211 17.01 -9.90 15.39
C ALA A 211 15.90 -10.77 15.98
N MET A 212 14.91 -10.18 16.68
CA MET A 212 13.75 -10.89 17.20
C MET A 212 12.96 -11.57 16.07
N LEU A 213 12.68 -10.84 14.99
CA LEU A 213 11.96 -11.40 13.85
C LEU A 213 12.76 -12.50 13.14
N SER A 214 14.08 -12.34 13.02
CA SER A 214 14.97 -13.35 12.43
C SER A 214 15.09 -14.62 13.26
N LYS A 215 14.97 -14.51 14.60
CA LYS A 215 14.94 -15.67 15.50
C LYS A 215 13.62 -16.41 15.40
N LEU A 216 12.52 -15.66 15.30
CA LEU A 216 11.19 -16.23 15.15
C LEU A 216 11.01 -16.97 13.82
N ILE A 217 11.54 -16.41 12.74
CA ILE A 217 11.42 -16.98 11.39
C ILE A 217 12.74 -17.65 11.04
N HIS A 218 12.85 -18.94 11.37
CA HIS A 218 14.03 -19.72 11.06
C HIS A 218 14.32 -19.68 9.55
N GLY A 219 15.58 -19.46 9.17
CA GLY A 219 15.98 -19.42 7.76
C GLY A 219 15.75 -18.09 7.04
N LEU A 220 15.11 -17.09 7.66
CA LEU A 220 14.97 -15.75 7.07
C LEU A 220 16.32 -15.14 6.67
N MET A 221 17.37 -15.46 7.43
CA MET A 221 18.74 -14.96 7.21
C MET A 221 19.56 -15.82 6.24
N ALA A 222 19.19 -17.09 6.05
CA ALA A 222 20.02 -18.05 5.33
C ALA A 222 19.99 -17.84 3.80
N GLN A 223 18.98 -17.13 3.28
CA GLN A 223 18.70 -17.06 1.85
C GLN A 223 19.02 -15.71 1.18
N SER A 224 19.36 -14.65 1.94
CA SER A 224 19.64 -13.33 1.35
C SER A 224 21.14 -13.07 1.19
N PRO A 225 21.69 -13.09 -0.04
CA PRO A 225 23.08 -12.71 -0.28
C PRO A 225 23.33 -11.20 -0.10
N ILE A 226 22.27 -10.39 0.00
CA ILE A 226 22.33 -8.92 -0.09
C ILE A 226 22.58 -8.26 1.29
N SER A 227 22.55 -9.00 2.41
CA SER A 227 22.43 -8.35 3.72
C SER A 227 23.08 -9.03 4.92
N SER A 228 24.16 -9.80 4.74
CA SER A 228 24.90 -10.32 5.91
C SER A 228 25.31 -9.20 6.86
N VAL A 229 25.69 -8.01 6.36
CA VAL A 229 26.18 -6.91 7.21
C VAL A 229 25.09 -6.28 8.10
N PRO A 230 23.91 -5.84 7.60
CA PRO A 230 22.81 -5.39 8.46
C PRO A 230 22.35 -6.46 9.46
N PHE A 231 22.36 -7.73 9.06
CA PHE A 231 21.93 -8.84 9.90
C PHE A 231 22.97 -9.28 10.93
N ASP A 232 24.25 -9.24 10.60
CA ASP A 232 25.36 -9.42 11.53
C ASP A 232 25.38 -8.29 12.56
N HIS A 233 25.13 -7.05 12.11
CA HIS A 233 24.96 -5.91 13.00
C HIS A 233 23.71 -6.04 13.90
N ALA A 234 22.62 -6.61 13.39
CA ALA A 234 21.41 -6.86 14.15
C ALA A 234 21.53 -8.00 15.15
N SER A 235 22.25 -9.06 14.80
CA SER A 235 22.49 -10.19 15.70
C SER A 235 23.49 -9.87 16.81
N THR A 236 24.40 -8.92 16.60
CA THR A 236 25.42 -8.52 17.57
C THR A 236 25.01 -7.37 18.50
N ASN A 237 24.11 -6.48 18.06
CA ASN A 237 23.58 -5.43 18.92
C ASN A 237 22.24 -5.88 19.51
N THR A 238 22.13 -5.88 20.84
CA THR A 238 20.91 -6.23 21.62
C THR A 238 20.24 -5.05 22.33
N HIS A 239 20.75 -3.81 22.18
CA HIS A 239 20.19 -2.58 22.77
C HIS A 239 19.97 -1.45 21.75
N CYS A 240 18.76 -0.85 21.69
CA CYS A 240 18.50 0.21 20.71
C CYS A 240 19.38 1.42 21.08
N TYR A 241 20.01 2.05 20.09
CA TYR A 241 20.87 3.20 20.36
C TYR A 241 20.07 4.35 21.02
N PRO A 242 20.64 5.06 22.01
CA PRO A 242 20.00 6.22 22.61
C PRO A 242 19.63 7.25 21.54
N GLY A 243 18.34 7.57 21.43
CA GLY A 243 17.81 8.52 20.44
C GLY A 243 17.13 7.91 19.21
N HIS A 244 17.23 6.59 19.02
CA HIS A 244 16.45 5.88 18.00
C HIS A 244 14.92 6.10 18.22
N PRO A 245 14.08 6.17 17.18
CA PRO A 245 12.62 6.30 17.36
C PRO A 245 12.01 5.25 18.28
N SER A 246 12.57 4.03 18.28
CA SER A 246 12.23 2.95 19.22
C SER A 246 12.65 3.25 20.67
N TRP A 247 13.82 3.86 20.87
CA TRP A 247 14.30 4.27 22.19
C TRP A 247 13.37 5.29 22.87
N LYS A 248 12.76 6.18 22.09
CA LYS A 248 11.78 7.16 22.60
C LYS A 248 10.46 6.51 23.04
N ARG A 249 10.09 5.36 22.48
CA ARG A 249 8.89 4.59 22.88
C ARG A 249 9.10 3.83 24.20
N GLU A 250 10.32 3.32 24.43
CA GLU A 250 10.70 2.62 25.67
C GLU A 250 10.78 3.54 26.91
N ASN A 251 10.84 4.87 26.75
CA ASN A 251 11.05 5.80 27.87
C ASN A 251 10.22 7.12 27.77
N PRO A 252 8.88 7.05 27.81
CA PRO A 252 8.04 8.26 27.80
C PRO A 252 8.22 9.13 29.05
N ILE A 253 8.67 8.54 30.17
CA ILE A 253 8.81 9.23 31.46
C ILE A 253 10.07 10.13 31.51
N ARG A 254 11.15 9.77 30.79
CA ARG A 254 12.40 10.57 30.77
C ARG A 254 12.38 11.72 29.74
N SER A 255 11.59 11.61 28.68
CA SER A 255 11.46 12.71 27.71
C SER A 255 10.64 13.89 28.23
N ARG A 256 9.81 13.69 29.27
CA ARG A 256 9.13 14.78 30.00
C ARG A 256 10.03 15.52 30.99
N SER A 257 11.00 14.86 31.63
CA SER A 257 11.89 15.56 32.58
C SER A 257 12.91 16.47 31.90
N ALA A 258 13.29 16.19 30.65
CA ALA A 258 14.17 17.07 29.87
C ALA A 258 13.48 18.38 29.45
N ARG A 259 12.15 18.39 29.28
CA ARG A 259 11.40 19.65 28.99
C ARG A 259 11.02 20.43 30.24
N SER A 260 11.01 19.83 31.43
CA SER A 260 10.69 20.56 32.67
C SER A 260 11.88 21.30 33.28
N ALA A 261 13.11 20.99 32.86
CA ALA A 261 14.30 21.72 33.31
C ALA A 261 14.46 23.09 32.61
N ASP A 262 13.97 23.25 31.38
CA ASP A 262 14.06 24.51 30.61
C ASP A 262 12.90 25.50 30.86
N GLN A 263 11.88 25.13 31.66
CA GLN A 263 10.77 26.04 32.04
C GLN A 263 10.90 26.65 33.44
N ALA A 264 12.00 26.39 34.17
CA ALA A 264 12.19 26.92 35.52
C ALA A 264 12.75 28.36 35.57
N SER A 265 12.87 29.05 34.44
CA SER A 265 13.44 30.40 34.35
C SER A 265 12.54 31.39 33.59
N GLN A 266 11.29 31.56 34.03
CA GLN A 266 10.53 32.78 33.72
C GLN A 266 9.80 33.33 34.96
N PRO A 267 9.93 34.64 35.26
CA PRO A 267 9.28 35.25 36.40
C PRO A 267 7.78 35.45 36.13
N ARG A 268 6.96 35.01 37.09
CA ARG A 268 5.51 35.25 37.11
C ARG A 268 5.21 36.72 37.43
N SER A 269 4.66 37.45 36.48
CA SER A 269 3.90 38.68 36.73
C SER A 269 2.40 38.35 36.78
N SER A 270 1.81 38.55 37.94
CA SER A 270 0.37 38.67 38.12
C SER A 270 -0.13 39.98 37.52
N LEU A 271 -1.37 40.02 37.01
CA LEU A 271 -2.43 40.89 37.53
C LEU A 271 -3.70 40.91 36.65
N PHE A 272 -4.81 40.87 37.39
CA PHE A 272 -6.14 41.43 37.14
C PHE A 272 -7.16 40.80 36.16
N SER A 273 -8.33 40.60 36.79
CA SER A 273 -9.68 40.22 36.41
C SER A 273 -10.43 41.30 35.62
N PHE A 274 -11.56 40.95 34.99
CA PHE A 274 -12.93 41.48 35.27
C PHE A 274 -13.99 41.05 34.20
N PHE A 275 -15.12 40.53 34.70
CA PHE A 275 -16.54 40.61 34.26
C PHE A 275 -17.05 40.14 32.85
N ALA A 276 -17.86 39.07 32.89
CA ALA A 276 -19.29 38.86 32.49
C ALA A 276 -19.98 39.76 31.42
N PRO A 277 -21.24 39.48 31.01
CA PRO A 277 -21.92 38.26 30.53
C PRO A 277 -22.61 38.50 29.16
N ARG A 278 -23.24 37.50 28.52
CA ARG A 278 -24.35 37.74 27.56
C ARG A 278 -25.19 36.49 27.29
N SER A 279 -26.50 36.62 27.52
CA SER A 279 -27.57 35.69 27.15
C SER A 279 -28.10 36.02 25.72
N PRO A 280 -29.26 35.53 25.25
CA PRO A 280 -29.38 34.54 24.16
C PRO A 280 -30.06 35.09 22.88
N THR A 281 -29.86 34.44 21.72
CA THR A 281 -30.73 34.58 20.52
C THR A 281 -30.72 33.24 19.76
N ARG A 282 -31.83 32.49 19.65
CA ARG A 282 -33.04 32.62 18.81
C ARG A 282 -32.80 32.24 17.33
N SER A 283 -33.30 31.05 16.98
CA SER A 283 -34.10 30.70 15.78
C SER A 283 -33.55 30.92 14.37
N THR A 284 -33.52 29.84 13.57
CA THR A 284 -34.23 29.73 12.27
C THR A 284 -34.28 28.26 11.83
N ARG A 285 -35.48 27.64 11.88
CA ARG A 285 -36.27 27.16 10.73
C ARG A 285 -35.52 26.28 9.73
N SER A 286 -35.64 24.97 9.95
CA SER A 286 -35.48 23.93 8.92
C SER A 286 -36.81 23.79 8.16
N THR A 287 -36.78 24.06 6.85
CA THR A 287 -37.84 23.69 5.92
C THR A 287 -37.48 22.37 5.26
N TYR A 288 -38.15 21.31 5.70
CA TYR A 288 -38.27 20.07 4.93
C TYR A 288 -39.16 20.34 3.72
N TRP A 289 -38.59 20.21 2.52
CA TRP A 289 -39.34 20.03 1.29
C TRP A 289 -39.16 18.58 0.85
N ASN A 290 -40.26 17.85 0.82
CA ASN A 290 -40.36 16.49 0.32
C ASN A 290 -41.67 16.39 -0.47
N PRO A 291 -41.62 16.23 -1.80
CA PRO A 291 -42.75 15.72 -2.55
C PRO A 291 -42.52 14.25 -2.93
N TYR A 292 -43.37 13.42 -2.33
CA TYR A 292 -43.96 12.20 -2.85
C TYR A 292 -43.93 12.08 -4.40
N ARG A 293 -43.47 10.96 -4.97
CA ARG A 293 -44.12 9.63 -5.06
C ARG A 293 -44.90 9.49 -6.38
N SER A 294 -44.76 8.30 -6.98
CA SER A 294 -45.69 7.59 -7.88
C SER A 294 -45.85 8.20 -9.29
N ASN A 295 -45.93 7.43 -10.39
CA ASN A 295 -46.18 6.01 -10.58
C ASN A 295 -46.11 5.66 -12.09
N HIS A 296 -45.99 4.35 -12.36
CA HIS A 296 -46.59 3.57 -13.46
C HIS A 296 -46.05 3.65 -14.91
N GLU A 297 -45.74 2.43 -15.40
CA GLU A 297 -46.14 1.84 -16.69
C GLU A 297 -45.56 2.39 -18.00
N LEU A 298 -44.62 1.65 -18.59
CA LEU A 298 -44.85 0.60 -19.61
C LEU A 298 -43.55 -0.15 -19.90
#